data_AF-W9B0B4-F1
#
_entry.id   AF-W9B0B4-F1
#
_cell.length_a   1.000
_cell.length_b   1.000
_cell.length_c   1.000
_cell.angle_alpha   90.00
_cell.angle_beta   90.00
_cell.angle_gamma   90.00
#
_symmetry.space_group_name_H-M   'P 1'
#
loop_
_entity.id
_entity.type
_entity.pdbx_description
1 polymer ?
#
loop_
_entity_poly.entity_id
_entity_poly.type
_entity_poly.pdbx_seq_one_letter_code
_entity_poly.pdbx_strand_id
1 'polypeptide(L)'
;MLVASRLPLWVPDLDEIRDGALRLTVPLVEDVIQIGLGGRYDVGGIDVLKWPAGLLVRRTDGRPLQARIIRDEPVTVLRAPVPHLALSRVAPGWWLAPDAVPVGRAQDLAQLVRTIATFGRAKQDGATASAAV
;
A
#
# COMPACT_ATOMS: atom_id res chain seq x y z
N MET A 1 22.75 -22.22 2.39
CA MET A 1 21.31 -21.95 2.52
C MET A 1 21.17 -20.47 2.85
N LEU A 2 20.94 -19.61 1.86
CA LEU A 2 20.73 -18.18 2.12
C LEU A 2 19.34 -18.05 2.74
N VAL A 3 19.27 -17.70 4.02
CA VAL A 3 18.04 -17.24 4.62
C VAL A 3 17.70 -15.95 3.89
N ALA A 4 16.76 -16.00 2.95
CA ALA A 4 16.18 -14.79 2.38
C ALA A 4 15.73 -13.98 3.58
N SER A 5 16.37 -12.83 3.78
CA SER A 5 15.90 -11.92 4.79
C SER A 5 14.50 -11.46 4.35
N ARG A 6 13.73 -10.97 5.28
CA ARG A 6 12.42 -10.40 4.98
C ARG A 6 12.34 -9.15 5.80
N LEU A 7 11.82 -8.08 5.21
CA LEU A 7 11.73 -6.81 5.91
C LEU A 7 10.48 -6.84 6.80
N PRO A 8 10.63 -6.86 8.14
CA PRO A 8 9.49 -6.81 9.04
C PRO A 8 8.86 -5.42 9.04
N LEU A 9 7.53 -5.39 8.94
CA LEU A 9 6.71 -4.19 8.98
C LEU A 9 5.66 -4.35 10.08
N TRP A 10 5.63 -3.40 11.01
CA TRP A 10 4.54 -3.27 11.98
C TRP A 10 3.45 -2.38 11.39
N VAL A 11 2.36 -3.00 10.93
CA VAL A 11 1.21 -2.34 10.31
C VAL A 11 -0.10 -3.00 10.79
N PRO A 12 -0.52 -2.76 12.04
CA PRO A 12 -1.76 -3.31 12.59
C PRO A 12 -3.01 -2.86 11.82
N ASP A 13 -2.96 -1.70 11.18
CA ASP A 13 -4.06 -1.13 10.39
C ASP A 13 -4.49 -2.06 9.24
N LEU A 14 -3.59 -2.92 8.72
CA LEU A 14 -3.94 -3.92 7.72
C LEU A 14 -4.94 -4.95 8.26
N ASP A 15 -4.86 -5.30 9.55
CA ASP A 15 -5.76 -6.28 10.16
C ASP A 15 -7.20 -5.75 10.28
N GLU A 16 -7.39 -4.43 10.17
CA GLU A 16 -8.70 -3.77 10.21
C GLU A 16 -9.41 -3.78 8.85
N ILE A 17 -8.67 -4.02 7.76
CA ILE A 17 -9.26 -4.20 6.43
C ILE A 17 -9.82 -5.62 6.32
N ARG A 18 -11.06 -5.74 5.86
CA ARG A 18 -11.67 -7.05 5.54
C ARG A 18 -10.94 -7.70 4.36
N ASP A 19 -10.85 -9.03 4.38
CA ASP A 19 -10.32 -9.80 3.25
C ASP A 19 -11.17 -9.60 1.99
N GLY A 20 -10.54 -9.76 0.82
CA GLY A 20 -11.15 -9.57 -0.48
C GLY A 20 -10.39 -8.60 -1.37
N ALA A 21 -11.02 -8.23 -2.50
CA ALA A 21 -10.47 -7.28 -3.45
C ALA A 21 -11.08 -5.90 -3.24
N LEU A 22 -10.24 -4.86 -3.33
CA LEU A 22 -10.62 -3.48 -3.21
C LEU A 22 -9.89 -2.65 -4.26
N ARG A 23 -10.60 -1.75 -4.94
CA ARG A 23 -9.98 -0.74 -5.79
C ARG A 23 -9.87 0.58 -5.04
N LEU A 24 -8.70 1.17 -4.95
CA LEU A 24 -8.49 2.50 -4.38
C LEU A 24 -8.11 3.50 -5.48
N THR A 25 -8.56 4.73 -5.29
CA THR A 25 -8.13 5.87 -6.11
C THR A 25 -6.99 6.56 -5.38
N VAL A 26 -5.90 6.87 -6.10
CA VAL A 26 -4.68 7.44 -5.52
C VAL A 26 -4.22 8.67 -6.32
N PRO A 27 -3.69 9.73 -5.68
CA PRO A 27 -3.07 10.84 -6.40
C PRO A 27 -1.83 10.38 -7.16
N LEU A 28 -1.71 10.78 -8.42
CA LEU A 28 -0.55 10.53 -9.27
C LEU A 28 0.08 11.87 -9.70
N VAL A 29 1.40 11.96 -9.55
CA VAL A 29 2.21 13.04 -10.11
C VAL A 29 3.43 12.41 -10.75
N GLU A 30 3.66 12.67 -12.03
CA GLU A 30 4.74 12.05 -12.82
C GLU A 30 4.74 10.51 -12.71
N ASP A 31 3.54 9.91 -12.76
CA ASP A 31 3.33 8.46 -12.61
C ASP A 31 3.70 7.86 -11.24
N VAL A 32 4.00 8.70 -10.25
CA VAL A 32 4.31 8.31 -8.87
C VAL A 32 3.11 8.56 -7.97
N ILE A 33 2.75 7.56 -7.15
CA ILE A 33 1.73 7.69 -6.11
C ILE A 33 2.24 8.66 -5.05
N GLN A 34 1.45 9.67 -4.73
CA GLN A 34 1.81 10.68 -3.76
C GLN A 34 1.02 10.52 -2.47
N ILE A 35 1.72 10.51 -1.34
CA ILE A 35 1.14 10.39 0.00
C ILE A 35 1.33 11.72 0.73
N GLY A 36 0.27 12.23 1.36
CA GLY A 36 0.33 13.47 2.14
C GLY A 36 0.15 14.76 1.31
N LEU A 37 -0.19 14.65 0.03
CA LEU A 37 -0.60 15.82 -0.77
C LEU A 37 -2.01 16.29 -0.40
N GLY A 38 -2.18 17.61 -0.30
CA GLY A 38 -3.48 18.28 -0.29
C GLY A 38 -3.68 19.06 -1.58
N GLY A 39 -4.88 18.99 -2.19
CA GLY A 39 -5.18 19.69 -3.45
C GLY A 39 -5.86 18.80 -4.49
N ARG A 40 -5.99 19.31 -5.72
CA ARG A 40 -6.50 18.57 -6.87
C ARG A 40 -5.33 18.07 -7.71
N TYR A 41 -5.32 16.78 -7.98
CA TYR A 41 -4.29 16.10 -8.76
C TYR A 41 -4.94 15.12 -9.71
N ASP A 42 -4.21 14.73 -10.75
CA ASP A 42 -4.57 13.54 -11.51
C ASP A 42 -4.62 12.33 -10.57
N VAL A 43 -5.55 11.44 -10.86
CA VAL A 43 -5.77 10.25 -10.04
C VAL A 43 -5.57 8.99 -10.87
N GLY A 44 -4.97 7.99 -10.24
CA GLY A 44 -4.87 6.64 -10.74
C GLY A 44 -5.65 5.66 -9.89
N GLY A 45 -5.63 4.40 -10.30
CA GLY A 45 -6.19 3.28 -9.55
C GLY A 45 -5.12 2.30 -9.07
N ILE A 46 -5.31 1.77 -7.87
CA ILE A 46 -4.63 0.55 -7.43
C ILE A 46 -5.67 -0.52 -7.07
N ASP A 47 -5.39 -1.76 -7.42
CA ASP A 47 -6.09 -2.92 -6.88
C ASP A 47 -5.33 -3.41 -5.64
N VAL A 48 -6.05 -3.60 -4.56
CA VAL A 48 -5.60 -4.18 -3.29
C VAL A 48 -6.34 -5.49 -3.09
N LEU A 49 -5.61 -6.60 -3.08
CA LEU A 49 -6.14 -7.92 -2.76
C LEU A 49 -5.60 -8.34 -1.40
N LYS A 50 -6.47 -8.55 -0.43
CA LYS A 50 -6.12 -9.01 0.91
C LYS A 50 -6.73 -10.39 1.18
N TRP A 51 -5.97 -11.26 1.83
CA TRP A 51 -6.41 -12.55 2.34
C TRP A 51 -5.76 -12.83 3.70
N PRO A 52 -6.18 -13.86 4.47
CA PRO A 52 -5.74 -14.03 5.85
C PRO A 52 -4.21 -14.05 6.05
N ALA A 53 -3.47 -14.54 5.06
CA ALA A 53 -2.03 -14.72 5.11
C ALA A 53 -1.24 -13.69 4.27
N GLY A 54 -1.91 -12.76 3.56
CA GLY A 54 -1.19 -11.92 2.60
C GLY A 54 -1.95 -10.74 2.04
N LEU A 55 -1.18 -9.87 1.39
CA LEU A 55 -1.63 -8.67 0.70
C LEU A 55 -0.90 -8.59 -0.64
N LEU A 56 -1.62 -8.21 -1.69
CA LEU A 56 -1.06 -7.83 -2.98
C LEU A 56 -1.62 -6.47 -3.38
N VAL A 57 -0.74 -5.56 -3.79
CA VAL A 57 -1.11 -4.25 -4.33
C VAL A 57 -0.48 -4.10 -5.71
N ARG A 58 -1.24 -3.61 -6.68
CA ARG A 58 -0.76 -3.31 -8.04
C ARG A 58 -1.54 -2.13 -8.64
N ARG A 59 -0.97 -1.43 -9.62
CA ARG A 59 -1.76 -0.44 -10.38
C ARG A 59 -2.79 -1.12 -11.25
N THR A 60 -3.94 -0.47 -11.44
CA THR A 60 -5.04 -0.98 -12.26
C THR A 60 -4.74 -0.91 -13.76
N ASP A 61 -3.86 0.00 -14.16
CA ASP A 61 -3.44 0.21 -15.55
C ASP A 61 -2.24 -0.66 -15.96
N GLY A 62 -1.77 -1.55 -15.07
CA GLY A 62 -0.63 -2.43 -15.32
C GLY A 62 0.74 -1.74 -15.28
N ARG A 63 0.82 -0.42 -15.04
CA ARG A 63 2.10 0.26 -14.85
C ARG A 63 2.72 -0.14 -13.50
N PRO A 64 4.05 -0.04 -13.35
CA PRO A 64 4.70 -0.28 -12.07
C PRO A 64 4.24 0.69 -10.97
N LEU A 65 4.16 0.19 -9.74
CA LEU A 65 4.00 0.99 -8.54
C LEU A 65 5.30 1.76 -8.24
N GLN A 66 5.16 3.06 -8.04
CA GLN A 66 6.14 3.89 -7.38
C GLN A 66 5.40 4.79 -6.40
N ALA A 67 6.01 5.10 -5.27
CA ALA A 67 5.38 5.93 -4.24
C ALA A 67 6.37 6.91 -3.62
N ARG A 68 5.87 8.09 -3.28
CA ARG A 68 6.59 9.16 -2.61
C ARG A 68 5.72 9.74 -1.50
N ILE A 69 6.34 9.98 -0.34
CA ILE A 69 5.71 10.68 0.77
C ILE A 69 6.12 12.14 0.67
N ILE A 70 5.13 13.02 0.59
CA ILE A 70 5.35 14.46 0.58
C ILE A 70 5.44 14.95 2.04
N ARG A 71 6.58 15.55 2.35
CA ARG A 71 6.94 16.27 3.58
C ARG A 71 7.77 17.49 3.16
N ASP A 72 8.38 18.20 4.11
CA ASP A 72 9.31 19.31 3.82
C ASP A 72 10.37 18.92 2.78
N GLU A 73 10.89 17.69 2.89
CA GLU A 73 11.67 17.02 1.85
C GLU A 73 10.94 15.76 1.36
N PRO A 74 10.63 15.64 0.05
CA PRO A 74 9.93 14.47 -0.47
C PRO A 74 10.75 13.18 -0.33
N VAL A 75 10.14 12.14 0.23
CA VAL A 75 10.79 10.84 0.47
C VAL A 75 10.29 9.81 -0.53
N THR A 76 11.19 9.30 -1.37
CA THR A 76 10.86 8.19 -2.28
C THR A 76 10.82 6.88 -1.49
N VAL A 77 9.64 6.25 -1.42
CA VAL A 77 9.41 5.01 -0.65
C VAL A 77 10.04 3.82 -1.36
N LEU A 78 9.71 3.67 -2.65
CA LEU A 78 10.21 2.64 -3.55
C LEU A 78 11.28 3.28 -4.44
N ARG A 79 12.55 2.95 -4.22
CA ARG A 79 13.72 3.48 -4.93
C ARG A 79 13.73 3.13 -6.42
N ALA A 80 12.97 2.11 -6.82
CA ALA A 80 12.72 1.77 -8.20
C ALA A 80 11.24 1.33 -8.36
N PRO A 81 10.65 1.50 -9.55
CA PRO A 81 9.29 1.03 -9.81
C PRO A 81 9.19 -0.49 -9.65
N VAL A 82 8.11 -0.97 -9.01
CA VAL A 82 7.86 -2.41 -8.83
C VAL A 82 6.54 -2.82 -9.47
N PRO A 83 6.42 -4.00 -10.10
CA PRO A 83 5.17 -4.42 -10.74
C PRO A 83 4.02 -4.57 -9.74
N HIS A 84 4.32 -5.03 -8.52
CA HIS A 84 3.37 -5.16 -7.43
C HIS A 84 4.11 -5.12 -6.08
N LEU A 85 3.41 -4.76 -5.03
CA LEU A 85 3.86 -4.90 -3.64
C LEU A 85 3.13 -6.10 -3.02
N ALA A 86 3.88 -7.13 -2.63
CA ALA A 86 3.34 -8.29 -1.92
C ALA A 86 3.82 -8.28 -0.48
N LEU A 87 2.92 -8.56 0.47
CA LEU A 87 3.25 -8.75 1.88
C LEU A 87 2.70 -10.09 2.36
N SER A 88 3.42 -10.74 3.29
CA SER A 88 2.95 -11.95 3.97
C SER A 88 2.73 -11.66 5.45
N ARG A 89 1.60 -12.09 6.00
CA ARG A 89 1.32 -11.95 7.43
C ARG A 89 2.12 -13.00 8.21
N VAL A 90 2.70 -12.59 9.34
CA VAL A 90 3.43 -13.52 10.23
C VAL A 90 2.86 -13.56 11.64
N ALA A 91 2.26 -12.47 12.10
CA ALA A 91 1.49 -12.39 13.33
C ALA A 91 0.48 -11.24 13.21
N PRO A 92 -0.50 -11.11 14.12
CA PRO A 92 -1.33 -9.91 14.18
C PRO A 92 -0.47 -8.63 14.18
N GLY A 93 -0.77 -7.72 13.26
CA GLY A 93 -0.05 -6.48 12.97
C GLY A 93 1.36 -6.61 12.39
N TRP A 94 1.95 -7.80 12.32
CA TRP A 94 3.27 -8.03 11.75
C TRP A 94 3.20 -8.65 10.36
N TRP A 95 3.81 -7.95 9.42
CA TRP A 95 3.86 -8.30 8.00
C TRP A 95 5.31 -8.33 7.50
N LEU A 96 5.58 -9.15 6.49
CA LEU A 96 6.88 -9.27 5.85
C LEU A 96 6.79 -8.82 4.40
N ALA A 97 7.65 -7.88 4.02
CA ALA A 97 7.91 -7.59 2.61
C ALA A 97 9.09 -8.46 2.10
N PRO A 98 9.06 -8.92 0.84
CA PRO A 98 10.19 -9.58 0.21
C PRO A 98 11.44 -8.67 0.18
N ASP A 99 12.64 -9.25 0.32
CA ASP A 99 13.91 -8.52 0.22
C ASP A 99 14.10 -7.77 -1.10
N ALA A 100 13.52 -8.29 -2.18
CA ALA A 100 13.65 -7.71 -3.51
C ALA A 100 12.90 -6.37 -3.66
N VAL A 101 12.08 -5.96 -2.68
CA VAL A 101 11.38 -4.67 -2.75
C VAL A 101 12.42 -3.56 -2.49
N PRO A 102 12.67 -2.66 -3.47
CA PRO A 102 13.75 -1.68 -3.42
C PRO A 102 13.38 -0.51 -2.51
N VAL A 103 13.31 -0.73 -1.19
CA VAL A 103 12.78 0.25 -0.24
C VAL A 103 13.87 1.08 0.42
N GLY A 104 13.67 2.40 0.43
CA GLY A 104 14.49 3.38 1.15
C GLY A 104 14.72 2.99 2.61
N ARG A 105 13.66 3.09 3.40
CA ARG A 105 13.58 2.74 4.81
C ARG A 105 12.31 1.95 5.10
N ALA A 106 12.37 1.01 6.04
CA ALA A 106 11.21 0.18 6.42
C ALA A 106 10.01 1.02 6.88
N GLN A 107 10.28 2.13 7.57
CA GLN A 107 9.28 3.05 8.09
C GLN A 107 8.49 3.73 6.98
N ASP A 108 9.14 4.07 5.86
CA ASP A 108 8.49 4.72 4.72
C ASP A 108 7.56 3.73 4.00
N LEU A 109 7.99 2.46 3.87
CA LEU A 109 7.13 1.40 3.35
C LEU A 109 5.95 1.13 4.29
N ALA A 110 6.19 1.04 5.60
CA ALA A 110 5.13 0.88 6.59
C ALA A 110 4.11 2.03 6.52
N GLN A 111 4.57 3.27 6.30
CA GLN A 111 3.67 4.41 6.11
C GLN A 111 2.82 4.27 4.83
N LEU A 112 3.42 3.91 3.70
CA LEU A 112 2.65 3.64 2.46
C LEU A 112 1.57 2.58 2.71
N VAL A 113 1.92 1.47 3.34
CA VAL A 113 0.99 0.37 3.62
C VAL A 113 -0.09 0.81 4.61
N ARG A 114 0.24 1.59 5.65
CA ARG A 114 -0.74 2.18 6.56
C ARG A 114 -1.72 3.08 5.83
N THR A 115 -1.24 3.94 4.93
CA THR A 115 -2.11 4.80 4.12
C THR A 115 -3.08 4.00 3.26
N ILE A 116 -2.59 2.94 2.59
CA ILE A 116 -3.44 2.00 1.86
C ILE A 116 -4.49 1.39 2.80
N ALA A 117 -4.10 1.04 4.03
CA ALA A 117 -5.01 0.45 4.99
C ALA A 117 -6.12 1.40 5.45
N THR A 118 -5.75 2.64 5.79
CA THR A 118 -6.71 3.68 6.18
C THR A 118 -7.74 3.94 5.08
N PHE A 119 -7.29 4.15 3.83
CA PHE A 119 -8.21 4.34 2.71
C PHE A 119 -8.99 3.07 2.39
N GLY A 120 -8.36 1.92 2.57
CA GLY A 120 -8.96 0.61 2.42
C GLY A 120 -10.20 0.44 3.29
N ARG A 121 -10.00 0.66 4.59
CA ARG A 121 -11.03 0.63 5.61
C ARG A 121 -12.12 1.66 5.36
N ALA A 122 -11.76 2.93 5.14
CA ALA A 122 -12.72 4.00 4.88
C ALA A 122 -13.65 3.67 3.68
N LYS A 123 -13.10 3.05 2.63
CA LYS A 123 -13.89 2.62 1.48
C LYS A 123 -14.83 1.45 1.81
N GLN A 124 -14.37 0.47 2.59
CA GLN A 124 -15.21 -0.66 3.02
C GLN A 124 -16.36 -0.21 3.93
N ASP A 125 -16.09 0.74 4.83
CA ASP A 125 -17.10 1.31 5.71
C ASP A 125 -18.14 2.13 4.92
N GLY A 126 -17.70 2.95 3.95
CA GLY A 126 -18.59 3.69 3.06
C GLY A 126 -19.43 2.81 2.11
N ALA A 127 -18.86 1.71 1.60
CA ALA A 127 -19.60 0.74 0.80
C ALA A 127 -20.69 0.03 1.61
N THR A 128 -20.45 -0.21 2.90
CA THR A 128 -21.44 -0.79 3.82
C THR A 128 -22.61 0.17 4.04
N ALA A 129 -22.36 1.48 4.12
CA ALA A 129 -23.41 2.49 4.24
C ALA A 129 -24.28 2.65 2.98
N SER A 130 -23.73 2.41 1.78
CA SER A 130 -24.46 2.50 0.52
C SER A 130 -25.33 1.27 0.19
N ALA A 131 -25.15 0.15 0.90
CA ALA A 131 -25.89 -1.10 0.69
C ALA A 131 -27.09 -1.27 1.65
N ALA A 132 -27.38 -0.27 2.49
CA ALA A 132 -28.42 -0.30 3.52
C ALA A 132 -29.66 0.57 3.17
N VAL A 133 -29.96 0.75 1.87
CA VAL A 133 -31.15 1.49 1.38
C VAL A 133 -32.12 0.55 0.70
#